data_AF-A0A0G1LMR8-F1
#
_entry.id   AF-A0A0G1LMR8-F1
#
_cell.length_a   1.000
_cell.length_b   1.000
_cell.length_c   1.000
_cell.angle_alpha   90.00
_cell.angle_beta   90.00
_cell.angle_gamma   90.00
#
_symmetry.space_group_name_H-M   'P 1'
#
loop_
_entity.id
_entity.type
_entity.pdbx_description
1 polymer ?
#
loop_
_entity_poly.entity_id
_entity_poly.type
_entity_poly.pdbx_seq_one_letter_code
_entity_poly.pdbx_strand_id
1 'polypeptide(L)'
;QADLSKVLQMCLLHDLSEARVSDLNYVHQKYNERLEEKAVNDLAATLPFGNEIKGLVEEYEKRECLEAKLTKDADNLEFLLSLKEQIDIGNTRAQTWVKPALSRLLTEEGKQLAEEILKTDSDGWWYGDKDDEWWVNRNK
;
A
#
# COMPACT_ATOMS: atom_id res chain seq x y z
N GLN A 1 17.43 12.80 -2.92
CA GLN A 1 16.02 13.26 -3.00
C GLN A 1 15.35 12.45 -4.09
N ALA A 2 14.14 11.95 -3.84
CA ALA A 2 13.40 11.13 -4.81
C ALA A 2 12.67 11.99 -5.85
N ASP A 3 12.45 11.46 -7.04
CA ASP A 3 11.55 12.03 -8.04
C ASP A 3 10.09 11.71 -7.69
N LEU A 4 9.32 12.74 -7.30
CA LEU A 4 7.91 12.61 -6.92
C LEU A 4 7.05 12.05 -8.06
N SER A 5 7.25 12.50 -9.29
CA SER A 5 6.44 12.04 -10.42
C SER A 5 6.63 10.54 -10.63
N LYS A 6 7.88 10.08 -10.51
CA LYS A 6 8.22 8.67 -10.66
C LYS A 6 7.63 7.81 -9.54
N VAL A 7 7.70 8.26 -8.29
CA VAL A 7 7.06 7.57 -7.15
C VAL A 7 5.56 7.42 -7.41
N LEU A 8 4.87 8.49 -7.80
CA LEU A 8 3.43 8.45 -8.07
C LEU A 8 3.09 7.48 -9.21
N GLN A 9 3.88 7.49 -10.29
CA GLN A 9 3.70 6.56 -11.40
C GLN A 9 3.91 5.10 -10.98
N MET A 10 4.93 4.82 -10.15
CA MET A 10 5.15 3.47 -9.60
C MET A 10 4.00 3.04 -8.70
N CYS A 11 3.50 3.91 -7.81
CA CYS A 11 2.32 3.61 -6.98
C CYS A 11 1.10 3.25 -7.83
N LEU A 12 0.87 3.95 -8.93
CA LEU A 12 -0.28 3.70 -9.81
C LEU A 12 -0.16 2.39 -10.61
N LEU A 13 1.06 1.95 -10.92
CA LEU A 13 1.30 0.87 -11.89
C LEU A 13 1.80 -0.43 -11.27
N HIS A 14 2.21 -0.44 -10.01
CA HIS A 14 2.88 -1.61 -9.43
C HIS A 14 2.05 -2.90 -9.46
N ASP A 15 0.76 -2.82 -9.14
CA ASP A 15 -0.17 -3.95 -9.19
C ASP A 15 -0.93 -4.05 -10.52
N LEU A 16 -0.46 -3.37 -11.58
CA LEU A 16 -1.14 -3.37 -12.88
C LEU A 16 -1.35 -4.79 -13.44
N SER A 17 -0.44 -5.70 -13.16
CA SER A 17 -0.51 -7.10 -13.60
C SER A 17 -1.72 -7.83 -13.00
N GLU A 18 -2.15 -7.46 -11.80
CA GLU A 18 -3.24 -8.11 -11.06
C GLU A 18 -4.60 -7.95 -11.75
N ALA A 19 -4.76 -6.95 -12.61
CA ALA A 19 -5.93 -6.81 -13.48
C ALA A 19 -6.15 -8.04 -14.40
N ARG A 20 -5.11 -8.84 -14.65
CA ARG A 20 -5.18 -10.07 -15.43
C ARG A 20 -4.92 -11.33 -14.63
N VAL A 21 -4.02 -11.28 -13.64
CA VAL A 21 -3.62 -12.46 -12.86
C VAL A 21 -4.36 -12.61 -11.53
N SER A 22 -5.22 -11.64 -11.17
CA SER A 22 -5.84 -11.46 -9.85
C SER A 22 -4.82 -11.14 -8.76
N ASP A 23 -5.26 -10.46 -7.71
CA ASP A 23 -4.56 -10.46 -6.43
C ASP A 23 -4.65 -11.87 -5.84
N LEU A 24 -3.51 -12.54 -5.71
CA LEU A 24 -3.44 -13.85 -5.11
C LEU A 24 -3.22 -13.71 -3.61
N ASN A 25 -4.19 -14.16 -2.81
CA ASN A 25 -3.98 -14.33 -1.38
C ASN A 25 -2.84 -15.34 -1.07
N TYR A 26 -2.36 -15.35 0.17
CA TYR A 26 -1.23 -16.21 0.59
C TYR A 26 -1.41 -17.71 0.31
N VAL A 27 -2.64 -18.23 0.33
CA VAL A 27 -2.89 -19.63 -0.01
C VAL A 27 -2.67 -19.81 -1.52
N HIS A 28 -3.24 -18.93 -2.35
CA HIS A 28 -3.05 -18.99 -3.79
C HIS A 28 -1.58 -18.79 -4.19
N GLN A 29 -0.85 -17.87 -3.56
CA GLN A 29 0.59 -17.67 -3.82
C GLN A 29 1.43 -18.92 -3.54
N LYS A 30 0.99 -19.81 -2.65
CA LYS A 30 1.69 -21.06 -2.33
C LYS A 30 1.51 -22.14 -3.39
N TYR A 31 0.40 -22.11 -4.13
CA TYR A 31 0.00 -23.20 -5.03
C TYR A 31 -0.08 -22.78 -6.50
N ASN A 32 0.00 -21.49 -6.81
CA ASN A 32 -0.09 -20.95 -8.16
C ASN A 32 1.16 -20.12 -8.50
N GLU A 33 1.46 -20.02 -9.78
CA GLU A 33 2.47 -19.11 -10.33
C GLU A 33 1.78 -17.85 -10.87
N ARG A 34 2.32 -16.67 -10.56
CA ARG A 34 1.84 -15.39 -11.10
C ARG A 34 2.63 -15.05 -12.35
N LEU A 35 1.95 -15.05 -13.50
CA LEU A 35 2.56 -14.69 -14.79
C LEU A 35 2.56 -13.17 -14.99
N GLU A 36 3.10 -12.43 -14.02
CA GLU A 36 3.01 -10.95 -13.97
C GLU A 36 3.75 -10.31 -15.15
N GLU A 37 4.97 -10.76 -15.46
CA GLU A 37 5.73 -10.26 -16.60
C GLU A 37 4.95 -10.44 -17.92
N LYS A 38 4.32 -11.60 -18.10
CA LYS A 38 3.47 -11.86 -19.26
C LYS A 38 2.25 -10.92 -19.27
N ALA A 39 1.60 -10.72 -18.13
CA ALA A 39 0.45 -9.81 -18.04
C ALA A 39 0.82 -8.36 -18.38
N VAL A 40 1.94 -7.86 -17.85
CA VAL A 40 2.48 -6.53 -18.14
C VAL A 40 2.87 -6.44 -19.62
N ASN A 41 3.52 -7.46 -20.17
CA ASN A 41 3.88 -7.52 -21.59
C ASN A 41 2.66 -7.45 -22.50
N ASP A 42 1.63 -8.25 -22.22
CA ASP A 42 0.40 -8.28 -22.99
C ASP A 42 -0.40 -6.97 -22.88
N LEU A 43 -0.37 -6.30 -21.71
CA LEU A 43 -0.99 -4.97 -21.53
C LEU A 43 -0.23 -3.88 -22.29
N ALA A 44 1.07 -3.80 -22.08
CA ALA A 44 1.93 -2.80 -22.68
C ALA A 44 1.96 -2.86 -24.22
N ALA A 45 1.85 -4.05 -24.81
CA ALA A 45 1.80 -4.21 -26.27
C ALA A 45 0.63 -3.48 -26.95
N THR A 46 -0.42 -3.12 -26.19
CA THR A 46 -1.62 -2.45 -26.71
C THR A 46 -1.57 -0.92 -26.58
N LEU A 47 -0.52 -0.36 -25.97
CA LEU A 47 -0.45 1.06 -25.62
C LEU A 47 0.75 1.76 -26.29
N PRO A 48 0.60 3.02 -26.72
CA PRO A 48 1.69 3.77 -27.36
C PRO A 48 2.86 4.07 -26.41
N PHE A 49 2.61 4.05 -25.09
CA PHE A 49 3.59 4.25 -24.01
C PHE A 49 3.89 2.95 -23.24
N GLY A 50 3.62 1.78 -23.83
CA GLY A 50 3.78 0.49 -23.15
C GLY A 50 5.20 0.22 -22.63
N ASN A 51 6.23 0.65 -23.35
CA ASN A 51 7.63 0.48 -22.91
C ASN A 51 7.95 1.28 -21.64
N GLU A 52 7.33 2.44 -21.46
CA GLU A 52 7.50 3.27 -20.26
C GLU A 52 6.88 2.56 -19.04
N ILE A 53 5.69 1.96 -19.20
CA ILE A 53 5.05 1.13 -18.17
C ILE A 53 5.96 -0.04 -17.77
N LYS A 54 6.46 -0.81 -18.75
CA LYS A 54 7.35 -1.95 -18.49
C LYS A 54 8.57 -1.51 -17.68
N GLY A 55 9.24 -0.44 -18.13
CA GLY A 55 10.42 0.07 -17.43
C GLY A 55 10.14 0.48 -15.99
N LEU A 56 9.00 1.13 -15.73
CA LEU A 56 8.59 1.51 -14.38
C LEU A 56 8.28 0.30 -13.49
N VAL A 57 7.55 -0.70 -14.01
CA VAL A 57 7.23 -1.92 -13.27
C VAL A 57 8.50 -2.74 -12.99
N GLU A 58 9.36 -2.92 -13.98
CA GLU A 58 10.64 -3.63 -13.82
C GLU A 58 11.57 -2.94 -12.80
N GLU A 59 11.62 -1.61 -12.82
CA GLU A 59 12.42 -0.85 -11.86
C GLU A 59 11.83 -0.93 -10.45
N TYR A 60 10.49 -0.84 -10.34
CA TYR A 60 9.81 -1.08 -9.08
C TYR A 60 10.19 -2.47 -8.56
N GLU A 61 10.01 -3.55 -9.33
CA GLU A 61 10.30 -4.96 -8.95
C GLU A 61 11.71 -5.20 -8.40
N LYS A 62 12.71 -4.47 -8.88
CA LYS A 62 14.08 -4.58 -8.34
C LYS A 62 14.23 -4.00 -6.93
N ARG A 63 13.40 -3.02 -6.56
CA ARG A 63 13.44 -2.33 -5.25
C ARG A 63 14.82 -1.75 -4.90
N GLU A 64 15.60 -1.34 -5.90
CA GLU A 64 16.97 -0.84 -5.72
C GLU A 64 17.02 0.67 -5.47
N CYS A 65 16.28 1.43 -6.30
CA CYS A 65 16.22 2.89 -6.22
C CYS A 65 15.35 3.36 -5.05
N LEU A 66 15.52 4.63 -4.68
CA LEU A 66 14.78 5.23 -3.58
C LEU A 66 13.28 5.29 -3.90
N GLU A 67 12.91 5.59 -5.14
CA GLU A 67 11.54 5.70 -5.60
C GLU A 67 10.78 4.37 -5.47
N ALA A 68 11.40 3.26 -5.87
CA ALA A 68 10.83 1.92 -5.73
C ALA A 68 10.67 1.52 -4.26
N LYS A 69 11.63 1.88 -3.41
CA LYS A 69 11.56 1.63 -1.96
C LYS A 69 10.42 2.42 -1.31
N LEU A 70 10.32 3.72 -1.61
CA LEU A 70 9.24 4.57 -1.12
C LEU A 70 7.86 4.08 -1.60
N THR A 71 7.76 3.65 -2.86
CA THR A 71 6.54 3.04 -3.39
C THR A 71 6.16 1.77 -2.62
N LYS A 72 7.14 0.90 -2.33
CA LYS A 72 6.88 -0.32 -1.56
C LYS A 72 6.52 -0.04 -0.11
N ASP A 73 7.11 0.99 0.49
CA ASP A 73 6.72 1.43 1.82
C ASP A 73 5.29 1.97 1.83
N ALA A 74 4.91 2.78 0.83
CA ALA A 74 3.55 3.30 0.69
C ALA A 74 2.51 2.17 0.60
N ASP A 75 2.77 1.12 -0.20
CA ASP A 75 1.94 -0.08 -0.28
C ASP A 75 1.80 -0.80 1.08
N ASN A 76 2.92 -1.08 1.77
CA ASN A 76 2.84 -1.72 3.09
C ASN A 76 2.19 -0.84 4.17
N LEU A 77 2.33 0.49 4.08
CA LEU A 77 1.73 1.45 5.01
C LEU A 77 0.21 1.55 4.81
N GLU A 78 -0.27 1.50 3.56
CA GLU A 78 -1.69 1.38 3.27
C GLU A 78 -2.24 0.10 3.91
N PHE A 79 -1.57 -1.03 3.70
CA PHE A 79 -2.02 -2.29 4.32
C PHE A 79 -2.02 -2.19 5.85
N LEU A 80 -1.03 -1.52 6.46
CA LEU A 80 -0.97 -1.29 7.90
C LEU A 80 -2.14 -0.41 8.40
N LEU A 81 -2.51 0.65 7.67
CA LEU A 81 -3.69 1.47 7.97
C LEU A 81 -4.97 0.62 7.95
N SER A 82 -5.16 -0.16 6.89
CA SER A 82 -6.27 -1.11 6.77
C SER A 82 -6.30 -2.11 7.94
N LEU A 83 -5.15 -2.60 8.40
CA LEU A 83 -5.05 -3.44 9.59
C LEU A 83 -5.43 -2.69 10.88
N LYS A 84 -4.98 -1.44 11.03
CA LYS A 84 -5.29 -0.61 12.20
C LYS A 84 -6.79 -0.37 12.33
N GLU A 85 -7.46 -0.02 11.23
CA GLU A 85 -8.93 0.13 11.20
C GLU A 85 -9.64 -1.14 11.67
N GLN A 86 -9.19 -2.31 11.21
CA GLN A 86 -9.75 -3.59 11.64
C GLN A 86 -9.50 -3.88 13.12
N ILE A 87 -8.30 -3.56 13.63
CA ILE A 87 -7.96 -3.74 15.04
C ILE A 87 -8.85 -2.87 15.92
N ASP A 88 -9.07 -1.61 15.53
CA ASP A 88 -9.83 -0.64 16.32
C ASP A 88 -11.32 -1.01 16.43
N ILE A 89 -11.87 -1.68 15.41
CA ILE A 89 -13.23 -2.24 15.47
C ILE A 89 -13.29 -3.64 16.12
N GLY A 90 -12.18 -4.13 16.67
CA GLY A 90 -12.11 -5.36 17.47
C GLY A 90 -11.74 -6.64 16.72
N ASN A 91 -11.28 -6.57 15.47
CA ASN A 91 -10.81 -7.75 14.73
C ASN A 91 -9.40 -8.17 15.18
N THR A 92 -9.35 -9.03 16.19
CA THR A 92 -8.09 -9.54 16.76
C THR A 92 -7.22 -10.33 15.78
N ARG A 93 -7.79 -10.85 14.68
CA ARG A 93 -7.00 -11.57 13.66
C ARG A 93 -6.08 -10.63 12.88
N ALA A 94 -6.49 -9.37 12.67
CA ALA A 94 -5.70 -8.37 11.98
C ALA A 94 -4.38 -8.07 12.72
N GLN A 95 -4.38 -8.16 14.06
CA GLN A 95 -3.18 -7.92 14.87
C GLN A 95 -2.01 -8.85 14.52
N THR A 96 -2.29 -10.08 14.06
CA THR A 96 -1.24 -11.04 13.69
C THR A 96 -0.46 -10.62 12.44
N TRP A 97 -1.03 -9.73 11.61
CA TRP A 97 -0.44 -9.23 10.37
C TRP A 97 0.43 -7.98 10.56
N VAL A 98 0.32 -7.29 11.69
CA VAL A 98 1.08 -6.05 11.96
C VAL A 98 2.59 -6.31 11.94
N LYS A 99 3.07 -7.36 12.61
CA LYS A 99 4.51 -7.67 12.66
C LYS A 99 5.11 -7.95 11.26
N PRO A 100 4.48 -8.80 10.42
CA PRO A 100 4.89 -8.94 9.02
C PRO A 100 4.88 -7.63 8.23
N ALA A 101 3.85 -6.79 8.36
CA ALA A 101 3.75 -5.51 7.66
C ALA A 101 4.92 -4.57 8.03
N LEU A 102 5.21 -4.43 9.33
CA LEU A 102 6.35 -3.61 9.81
C LEU A 102 7.70 -4.10 9.29
N SER A 103 7.88 -5.43 9.20
CA SER A 103 9.15 -6.03 8.76
C SER A 103 9.44 -5.83 7.27
N ARG A 104 8.44 -5.41 6.48
CA ARG A 104 8.56 -5.18 5.03
C ARG A 104 8.95 -3.75 4.68
N LEU A 105 8.89 -2.84 5.64
CA LEU A 105 9.27 -1.44 5.44
C LEU A 105 10.78 -1.32 5.24
N LEU A 106 11.16 -0.58 4.21
CA LEU A 106 12.51 -0.47 3.69
C LEU A 106 13.22 0.81 4.16
N THR A 107 12.48 1.91 4.28
CA THR A 107 13.02 3.22 4.66
C THR A 107 12.83 3.52 6.15
N GLU A 108 13.63 4.43 6.69
CA GLU A 108 13.49 4.86 8.09
C GLU A 108 12.25 5.74 8.27
N GLU A 109 11.92 6.56 7.28
CA GLU A 109 10.72 7.39 7.25
C GLU A 109 9.45 6.53 7.24
N GLY A 110 9.43 5.45 6.45
CA GLY A 110 8.33 4.49 6.43
C GLY A 110 8.12 3.83 7.80
N LYS A 111 9.19 3.44 8.49
CA LYS A 111 9.12 2.86 9.84
C LYS A 111 8.59 3.86 10.86
N GLN A 112 9.07 5.10 10.84
CA GLN A 112 8.59 6.16 11.72
C GLN A 112 7.08 6.42 11.53
N LEU A 113 6.63 6.48 10.27
CA LEU A 113 5.21 6.66 9.97
C LEU A 113 4.36 5.47 10.46
N ALA A 114 4.86 4.25 10.30
CA ALA A 114 4.20 3.05 10.80
C ALA A 114 4.05 3.04 12.33
N GLU A 115 5.05 3.53 13.07
CA GLU A 115 4.94 3.69 14.53
C GLU A 115 3.82 4.65 14.92
N GLU A 116 3.68 5.78 14.22
CA GLU A 116 2.62 6.75 14.48
C GLU A 116 1.23 6.23 14.09
N ILE A 117 1.12 5.49 12.98
CA ILE A 117 -0.13 4.81 12.59
C ILE A 117 -0.62 3.89 13.71
N LEU A 118 0.28 3.10 14.31
CA LEU A 118 -0.10 2.14 15.34
C LEU A 118 -0.48 2.78 16.68
N LYS A 119 0.01 3.99 16.97
CA LYS A 119 -0.32 4.75 18.19
C LYS A 119 -1.61 5.58 18.06
N THR A 120 -2.09 5.81 16.85
CA THR A 120 -3.21 6.70 16.57
C THR A 120 -4.49 5.91 16.34
N ASP A 121 -5.59 6.29 16.97
CA ASP A 121 -6.91 5.71 16.70
C ASP A 121 -7.34 6.03 15.26
N SER A 122 -7.83 5.03 14.51
CA SER A 122 -8.15 5.18 13.09
C SER A 122 -9.29 6.17 12.83
N ASP A 123 -10.13 6.44 13.83
CA ASP A 123 -11.22 7.41 13.79
C ASP A 123 -10.83 8.81 14.31
N GLY A 124 -9.60 8.98 14.82
CA GLY A 124 -9.16 10.21 15.46
C GLY A 124 -9.14 11.44 14.55
N TRP A 125 -9.08 11.25 13.22
CA TRP A 125 -9.00 12.35 12.26
C TRP A 125 -10.30 13.15 12.12
N TRP A 126 -11.47 12.52 12.25
CA TRP A 126 -12.77 13.17 12.12
C TRP A 126 -13.47 13.40 13.45
N TYR A 127 -13.08 12.63 14.47
CA TYR A 127 -13.77 12.63 15.75
C TYR A 127 -13.24 13.66 16.76
N GLY A 128 -12.27 14.50 16.33
CA GLY A 128 -11.91 15.79 16.92
C GLY A 128 -11.87 15.82 18.44
N ASP A 129 -12.43 16.89 19.03
CA ASP A 129 -12.77 16.93 20.45
C ASP A 129 -14.07 16.16 20.66
N LYS A 130 -13.98 15.00 21.33
CA LYS A 130 -15.13 14.13 21.61
C LYS A 130 -16.13 14.77 22.58
N ASP A 131 -15.70 15.81 23.29
CA ASP A 131 -16.52 16.56 24.23
C ASP A 131 -17.14 17.83 23.59
N ASP A 132 -16.93 18.07 22.29
CA ASP A 132 -17.55 19.20 21.57
C ASP A 132 -19.09 19.07 21.58
N GLU A 133 -19.78 20.14 22.01
CA GLU A 133 -21.24 20.22 22.06
C GLU A 133 -21.90 19.92 20.71
N TRP A 134 -21.19 20.18 19.60
CA TRP A 134 -21.66 19.87 18.25
C TRP A 134 -22.04 18.38 18.09
N TRP A 135 -21.34 17.46 18.75
CA TRP A 135 -21.65 16.04 18.69
C TRP A 135 -22.98 15.67 19.37
N VAL A 136 -23.46 16.52 20.29
CA VAL A 136 -24.71 16.33 21.01
C VAL A 136 -25.87 17.04 20.32
N ASN A 137 -25.72 18.33 20.02
CA ASN A 137 -26.82 19.18 19.57
C ASN A 137 -26.70 19.61 18.10
N ARG A 138 -25.55 19.40 17.44
CA ARG A 138 -25.24 19.84 16.07
C ARG A 138 -25.53 21.33 15.85
N ASN A 139 -25.41 22.14 16.89
CA ASN A 139 -25.79 23.56 16.91
C ASN A 139 -27.27 23.81 16.49
N LYS A 140 -28.19 22.90 16.84
CA LYS A 140 -29.65 23.10 16.70
C LYS A 140 -30.28 23.69 17.96
#